data_AF-M0ZZ16-F1
#
_entry.id   AF-M0ZZ16-F1
#
_cell.length_a   1.000
_cell.length_b   1.000
_cell.length_c   1.000
_cell.angle_alpha   90.00
_cell.angle_beta   90.00
_cell.angle_gamma   90.00
#
_symmetry.space_group_name_H-M   'P 1'
#
loop_
_entity.id
_entity.type
_entity.pdbx_description
1 polymer ?
#
loop_
_entity_poly.entity_id
_entity_poly.type
_entity_poly.pdbx_seq_one_letter_code
_entity_poly.pdbx_strand_id
1 'polypeptide(L)'
;MASDARLVMTVLIQNGKGLIFEGLKSLVDVGGGTGTIAKAIADAFPQINCTVFDLPHVIEGLEGSKNLSFVGGDMFNSIPSANAILLKLYEDYRYIFKNFFLCYNSQTKVYQDEEESLKPV
;
A
#
# COMPACT_ATOMS: atom_id res chain seq x y z
N MET A 1 9.47 6.53 -8.33
CA MET A 1 8.95 6.15 -6.98
C MET A 1 7.43 6.22 -6.87
N ALA A 2 6.75 7.25 -7.40
CA ALA A 2 5.28 7.24 -7.52
C ALA A 2 4.78 6.48 -8.78
N SER A 3 5.57 6.50 -9.86
CA SER A 3 5.33 5.74 -11.09
C SER A 3 5.24 4.23 -10.85
N ASP A 4 6.24 3.69 -10.15
CA ASP A 4 6.38 2.24 -9.95
C ASP A 4 5.25 1.72 -9.04
N ALA A 5 4.90 2.48 -8.00
CA ALA A 5 3.78 2.14 -7.12
C ALA A 5 2.43 2.14 -7.86
N ARG A 6 2.24 3.05 -8.82
CA ARG A 6 1.05 3.07 -9.68
C ARG A 6 0.99 1.89 -10.63
N LEU A 7 2.13 1.52 -11.23
CA LEU A 7 2.21 0.37 -12.13
C LEU A 7 1.95 -0.95 -11.37
N VAL A 8 2.58 -1.15 -10.20
CA VAL A 8 2.34 -2.32 -9.34
C VAL A 8 0.88 -2.40 -8.93
N MET A 9 0.26 -1.30 -8.50
CA MET A 9 -1.17 -1.35 -8.18
C MET A 9 -2.04 -1.61 -9.40
N THR A 10 -1.68 -1.06 -10.56
CA THR A 10 -2.39 -1.35 -11.81
C THR A 10 -2.32 -2.84 -12.12
N VAL A 11 -1.15 -3.47 -11.99
CA VAL A 11 -0.96 -4.91 -12.20
C VAL A 11 -1.66 -5.74 -11.12
N LEU A 12 -1.65 -5.35 -9.85
CA LEU A 12 -2.38 -6.07 -8.79
C LEU A 12 -3.90 -6.00 -8.96
N ILE A 13 -4.41 -4.84 -9.39
CA ILE A 13 -5.82 -4.64 -9.69
C ILE A 13 -6.23 -5.39 -10.97
N GLN A 14 -5.41 -5.33 -12.03
CA GLN A 14 -5.71 -5.90 -13.35
C GLN A 14 -5.41 -7.41 -13.44
N ASN A 15 -4.24 -7.87 -13.00
CA ASN A 15 -3.81 -9.27 -13.12
C ASN A 15 -4.27 -10.13 -11.93
N GLY A 16 -4.51 -9.53 -10.75
CA GLY A 16 -4.99 -10.23 -9.54
C GLY A 16 -6.51 -10.39 -9.44
N LYS A 17 -7.27 -9.93 -10.44
CA LYS A 17 -8.75 -9.89 -10.46
C LYS A 17 -9.39 -9.19 -9.25
N GLY A 18 -8.68 -8.32 -8.52
CA GLY A 18 -9.20 -7.69 -7.30
C GLY A 18 -9.55 -8.66 -6.15
N LEU A 19 -9.39 -9.98 -6.33
CA LEU A 19 -9.77 -11.03 -5.36
C LEU A 19 -9.07 -10.88 -4.01
N ILE A 20 -7.92 -10.21 -4.01
CA ILE A 20 -7.11 -9.95 -2.81
C ILE A 20 -7.76 -8.88 -1.92
N PHE A 21 -8.43 -7.91 -2.56
CA PHE A 21 -9.14 -6.82 -1.87
C PHE A 21 -10.64 -7.12 -1.73
N GLU A 22 -11.12 -8.20 -2.35
CA GLU A 22 -12.52 -8.62 -2.26
C GLU A 22 -12.86 -9.06 -0.83
N GLY A 23 -13.94 -8.49 -0.29
CA GLY A 23 -14.38 -8.75 1.10
C GLY A 23 -13.65 -7.96 2.18
N LEU A 24 -12.59 -7.20 1.86
CA LEU A 24 -11.99 -6.25 2.80
C LEU A 24 -12.96 -5.10 3.10
N LYS A 25 -13.03 -4.67 4.36
CA LYS A 25 -13.75 -3.45 4.76
C LYS A 25 -12.78 -2.33 5.14
N SER A 26 -11.59 -2.66 5.63
CA SER A 26 -10.56 -1.69 5.95
C SER A 26 -9.15 -2.16 5.63
N LEU A 27 -8.30 -1.21 5.21
CA LEU A 27 -6.89 -1.40 4.85
C LEU A 27 -6.06 -0.28 5.49
N VAL A 28 -4.92 -0.62 6.11
CA VAL A 28 -3.94 0.37 6.58
C VAL A 28 -2.66 0.27 5.74
N ASP A 29 -2.25 1.37 5.12
CA ASP A 29 -0.99 1.55 4.38
C ASP A 29 0.07 2.18 5.29
N VAL A 30 0.90 1.33 5.90
CA VAL A 30 1.95 1.70 6.86
C VAL A 30 3.20 2.16 6.11
N GLY A 31 3.66 3.37 6.43
CA GLY A 31 4.74 4.03 5.68
C GLY A 31 4.29 4.46 4.28
N GLY A 32 2.98 4.71 4.11
CA GLY A 32 2.37 5.04 2.82
C GLY A 32 2.71 6.44 2.29
N GLY A 33 3.36 7.29 3.09
CA GLY A 33 3.76 8.64 2.74
C GLY A 33 2.57 9.50 2.32
N THR A 34 2.57 9.98 1.07
CA THR A 34 1.48 10.77 0.49
C THR A 34 0.24 9.95 0.10
N GLY A 35 0.23 8.64 0.38
CA GLY A 35 -0.93 7.78 0.18
C GLY A 35 -1.20 7.40 -1.26
N THR A 36 -0.18 7.38 -2.14
CA THR A 36 -0.37 7.08 -3.57
C THR A 36 -1.03 5.72 -3.79
N ILE A 37 -0.63 4.72 -3.00
CA ILE A 37 -1.16 3.35 -3.09
C ILE A 37 -2.56 3.27 -2.48
N ALA A 38 -2.71 3.71 -1.23
CA ALA A 38 -4.00 3.77 -0.56
C ALA A 38 -5.07 4.53 -1.38
N LYS A 39 -4.69 5.62 -2.07
CA LYS A 39 -5.58 6.36 -2.97
C LYS A 39 -6.01 5.54 -4.18
N ALA A 40 -5.08 4.86 -4.85
CA ALA A 40 -5.42 3.99 -5.98
C ALA A 40 -6.38 2.85 -5.57
N ILE A 41 -6.17 2.28 -4.38
CA ILE A 41 -7.06 1.25 -3.83
C ILE A 41 -8.42 1.85 -3.47
N ALA A 42 -8.45 2.99 -2.80
CA ALA A 42 -9.68 3.69 -2.43
C ALA A 42 -10.53 4.07 -3.66
N ASP A 43 -9.88 4.51 -4.74
CA ASP A 43 -10.53 4.87 -6.01
C ASP A 43 -11.06 3.62 -6.74
N ALA A 44 -10.32 2.50 -6.72
CA ALA A 44 -10.72 1.25 -7.37
C ALA A 44 -11.78 0.46 -6.57
N PHE A 45 -11.77 0.57 -5.24
CA PHE A 45 -12.65 -0.16 -4.33
C PHE A 45 -13.29 0.78 -3.29
N PRO A 46 -14.34 1.53 -3.68
CA PRO A 46 -14.99 2.52 -2.81
C PRO A 46 -15.56 1.96 -1.50
N GLN A 47 -15.79 0.65 -1.43
CA GLN A 47 -16.28 -0.06 -0.24
C GLN A 47 -15.19 -0.27 0.83
N ILE A 48 -13.92 -0.11 0.50
CA ILE A 48 -12.79 -0.30 1.41
C ILE A 48 -12.41 1.05 2.00
N ASN A 49 -12.41 1.14 3.33
CA ASN A 49 -11.86 2.28 4.04
C ASN A 49 -10.33 2.15 4.14
N CYS A 50 -9.61 3.03 3.47
CA CYS A 50 -8.17 3.07 3.47
C CYS A 50 -7.67 4.10 4.50
N THR A 51 -6.64 3.72 5.25
CA THR A 51 -5.93 4.62 6.16
C THR A 51 -4.46 4.60 5.80
N VAL A 52 -3.90 5.76 5.46
CA VAL A 52 -2.45 5.95 5.36
C VAL A 52 -1.94 6.22 6.77
N PHE A 53 -1.03 5.39 7.23
CA PHE A 53 -0.42 5.52 8.55
C PHE A 53 1.07 5.78 8.40
N ASP A 54 1.50 6.97 8.83
CA ASP A 54 2.90 7.40 8.74
C ASP A 54 3.25 8.33 9.90
N LEU A 55 4.49 8.77 9.97
CA LEU A 55 4.94 9.70 11.01
C LEU A 55 4.14 11.01 10.95
N PRO A 56 3.83 11.66 12.08
CA PRO A 56 2.98 12.86 12.11
C PRO A 56 3.43 13.98 11.16
N HIS A 57 4.74 14.18 11.02
CA HIS A 57 5.31 15.21 10.13
C HIS A 57 5.20 14.87 8.63
N VAL A 58 5.03 13.59 8.29
CA VAL A 58 4.84 13.15 6.89
C VAL A 58 3.42 13.42 6.42
N ILE A 59 2.44 13.25 7.33
CA ILE A 59 1.01 13.42 7.02
C ILE A 59 0.48 14.82 7.35
N GLU A 60 1.33 15.71 7.84
CA GLU A 60 0.95 17.09 8.15
C GLU A 60 0.45 17.81 6.89
N GLY A 61 -0.73 18.43 6.99
CA GLY A 61 -1.36 19.14 5.87
C GLY A 61 -1.97 18.26 4.79
N LEU A 62 -1.92 16.92 4.94
CA LEU A 62 -2.61 16.01 4.03
C LEU A 62 -4.07 15.84 4.44
N GLU A 63 -4.97 16.06 3.48
CA GLU A 63 -6.40 15.85 3.67
C GLU A 63 -6.84 14.55 3.02
N GLY A 64 -7.66 13.80 3.76
CA GLY A 64 -8.30 12.59 3.26
C GLY A 64 -9.38 12.87 2.22
N SER A 65 -9.97 11.79 1.73
CA SER A 65 -11.17 11.81 0.88
C SER A 65 -12.20 10.82 1.44
N LYS A 66 -13.34 10.63 0.75
CA LYS A 66 -14.49 9.84 1.24
C LYS A 66 -14.12 8.57 2.02
N ASN A 67 -13.26 7.73 1.45
CA ASN A 67 -12.84 6.45 2.00
C ASN A 67 -11.32 6.37 2.21
N LEU A 68 -10.63 7.52 2.26
CA LEU A 68 -9.20 7.62 2.50
C LEU A 68 -8.94 8.57 3.67
N SER A 69 -8.23 8.10 4.68
CA SER A 69 -7.85 8.88 5.85
C SER A 69 -6.34 8.87 6.06
N PHE A 70 -5.81 9.90 6.72
CA PHE A 70 -4.41 9.97 7.14
C PHE A 70 -4.36 9.96 8.67
N VAL A 71 -3.50 9.11 9.23
CA VAL A 71 -3.30 8.99 10.68
C VAL A 71 -1.81 9.06 10.96
N GLY A 72 -1.43 10.03 11.81
CA GLY A 72 -0.07 10.18 12.29
C GLY A 72 0.22 9.25 13.46
N GLY A 73 1.35 8.55 13.44
CA GLY A 73 1.82 7.76 14.58
C GLY A 73 3.12 7.02 14.31
N ASP A 74 3.50 6.15 15.24
CA ASP A 74 4.70 5.32 15.15
C ASP A 74 4.31 3.84 15.11
N MET A 75 4.64 3.18 13.98
CA MET A 75 4.32 1.77 13.76
C MET A 75 5.02 0.81 14.71
N PHE A 76 6.14 1.21 15.30
CA PHE A 76 6.85 0.40 16.31
C PHE A 76 6.13 0.41 17.66
N ASN A 77 5.30 1.43 17.92
CA ASN A 77 4.48 1.53 19.12
C ASN A 77 3.09 0.91 18.91
N SER A 78 2.39 1.29 17.84
CA SER A 78 1.06 0.77 17.53
C SER A 78 0.68 1.03 16.09
N ILE A 79 -0.01 0.07 15.47
CA ILE A 79 -0.61 0.21 14.14
C ILE A 79 -2.14 0.28 14.30
N PRO A 80 -2.85 1.17 13.59
CA PRO A 80 -4.31 1.20 13.60
C PRO A 80 -4.93 -0.15 13.20
N SER A 81 -6.05 -0.51 13.83
CA SER A 81 -6.74 -1.76 13.51
C SER A 81 -7.38 -1.71 12.13
N ALA A 82 -7.12 -2.73 11.31
CA ALA A 82 -7.75 -2.91 10.01
C ALA A 82 -7.87 -4.40 9.65
N ASN A 83 -8.69 -4.72 8.65
CA ASN A 83 -8.79 -6.09 8.15
C ASN A 83 -7.48 -6.52 7.49
N ALA A 84 -6.86 -5.61 6.75
CA ALA A 84 -5.56 -5.86 6.15
C ALA A 84 -4.57 -4.73 6.45
N ILE A 85 -3.31 -5.10 6.61
CA ILE A 85 -2.17 -4.18 6.76
C ILE A 85 -1.27 -4.32 5.55
N LEU A 86 -0.83 -3.18 5.08
CA LEU A 86 -0.02 -3.01 3.92
C LEU A 86 1.28 -2.33 4.29
N LEU A 87 2.40 -3.00 4.02
CA LEU A 87 3.73 -2.56 4.40
C LEU A 87 4.63 -2.50 3.17
N LYS A 88 5.22 -1.33 2.94
CA LYS A 88 6.28 -1.14 1.95
C LYS A 88 7.63 -1.17 2.65
N LEU A 89 8.37 -2.27 2.52
CA LEU A 89 9.72 -2.37 3.07
C LEU A 89 10.74 -1.88 2.03
N TYR A 90 11.65 -1.00 2.46
CA TYR A 90 12.85 -0.65 1.72
C TYR A 90 13.99 -1.51 2.26
N GLU A 91 14.41 -2.53 1.52
CA GLU A 91 15.68 -3.22 1.79
C GLU A 91 16.81 -2.42 1.12
N ASP A 92 17.78 -2.02 1.93
CA ASP A 92 18.90 -1.18 1.51
C ASP A 92 20.02 -2.04 0.89
N TYR A 93 20.47 -1.60 -0.29
CA TYR A 93 21.63 -2.05 -1.08
C TYR A 93 21.66 -3.46 -1.69
N ARG A 94 21.29 -3.53 -3.00
CA ARG A 94 22.14 -3.94 -4.16
C ARG A 94 21.34 -4.62 -5.29
N TYR A 95 20.07 -4.93 -5.09
CA TYR A 95 19.10 -5.26 -6.13
C TYR A 95 17.75 -4.69 -5.71
N ILE A 96 17.18 -3.76 -6.49
CA ILE A 96 15.93 -3.09 -6.17
C ILE A 96 14.77 -4.07 -6.42
N PHE A 97 14.45 -4.91 -5.43
CA PHE A 97 13.16 -5.59 -5.36
C PHE A 97 12.34 -4.90 -4.27
N LYS A 98 11.43 -4.01 -4.66
CA LYS A 98 10.48 -3.39 -3.73
C LYS A 98 9.39 -4.40 -3.41
N ASN A 99 9.61 -5.20 -2.36
CA ASN A 99 8.59 -6.12 -1.89
C ASN A 99 7.48 -5.35 -1.17
N PHE A 100 6.25 -5.70 -1.49
CA PHE A 100 5.06 -5.19 -0.83
C PHE A 100 4.41 -6.32 -0.05
N PHE A 101 4.04 -6.05 1.19
CA PHE A 101 3.53 -7.08 2.08
C PHE A 101 2.10 -6.75 2.45
N LEU A 102 1.17 -7.66 2.15
CA LEU A 102 -0.20 -7.59 2.62
C LEU A 102 -0.43 -8.68 3.67
N CYS A 103 -0.77 -8.27 4.89
CA CYS A 103 -1.16 -9.17 5.95
C CYS A 103 -2.69 -9.12 6.12
N TYR A 104 -3.38 -10.25 5.96
CA TYR A 104 -4.83 -10.40 6.10
C TYR A 104 -5.15 -11.66 6.88
N ASN A 105 -5.95 -11.58 7.96
CA ASN A 105 -6.36 -12.74 8.78
C ASN A 105 -5.20 -13.67 9.22
N SER A 106 -4.05 -13.09 9.64
CA SER A 106 -2.81 -13.83 9.96
C SER A 106 -2.14 -14.56 8.79
N GLN A 107 -2.63 -14.35 7.56
CA GLN A 107 -1.96 -14.77 6.33
C GLN A 107 -1.16 -13.60 5.77
N THR A 108 0.12 -13.84 5.59
CA THR A 108 1.05 -12.96 4.90
C THR A 108 1.07 -13.31 3.41
N LYS A 109 0.96 -12.31 2.54
CA LYS A 109 1.33 -12.43 1.12
C LYS A 109 2.39 -11.40 0.77
N VAL A 110 3.49 -11.88 0.21
CA VAL A 110 4.56 -11.06 -0.38
C VAL A 110 4.23 -10.87 -1.85
N TYR A 111 4.20 -9.62 -2.30
CA TYR A 111 4.09 -9.27 -3.70
C TYR A 111 5.44 -8.74 -4.18
N GLN A 112 5.96 -9.41 -5.21
CA GLN A 112 7.19 -9.05 -5.91
C GLN A 112 6.82 -8.31 -7.19
N ASP A 113 7.57 -7.26 -7.48
CA ASP A 113 7.55 -6.55 -8.76
C ASP A 113 8.17 -7.48 -9.81
N GLU A 114 7.41 -7.94 -10.81
CA GLU A 114 7.99 -8.53 -12.02
C GLU A 114 8.29 -7.38 -13.00
N GLU A 115 9.51 -6.86 -12.97
CA GLU A 115 9.96 -5.92 -14.01
C GLU A 115 10.29 -6.73 -15.27
N GLU A 116 9.52 -6.50 -16.35
CA GLU A 116 9.89 -6.95 -17.68
C GLU A 116 11.22 -6.30 -18.06
N SER A 117 12.27 -7.13 -18.13
CA SER A 117 13.63 -6.71 -18.45
C SER A 117 13.67 -6.00 -19.80
N LEU A 118 13.73 -4.67 -19.80
CA LEU A 118 14.30 -3.92 -20.92
C LEU A 118 15.81 -4.18 -20.90
N LYS A 119 16.23 -5.21 -21.64
CA LYS A 119 17.64 -5.45 -21.92
C LYS A 119 18.22 -4.23 -22.64
N PRO A 120 19.38 -3.70 -22.23
CA PRO A 120 20.07 -2.69 -23.02
C PRO A 120 20.46 -3.29 -24.37
N VAL A 121 20.15 -2.56 -25.45
CA VAL A 121 20.67 -2.81 -26.81
C VAL A 121 22.12 -2.34 -26.89
#